data_AF-H0HXC3-F1
#
_entry.id   AF-H0HXC3-F1
#
_cell.length_a   1.000
_cell.length_b   1.000
_cell.length_c   1.000
_cell.angle_alpha   90.00
_cell.angle_beta   90.00
_cell.angle_gamma   90.00
#
_symmetry.space_group_name_H-M   'P 1'
#
loop_
_entity.id
_entity.type
_entity.pdbx_description
1 polymer ?
#
loop_
_entity_poly.entity_id
_entity_poly.type
_entity_poly.pdbx_seq_one_letter_code
_entity_poly.pdbx_strand_id
1 'polypeptide(L)'
;MVAAKELQEEVDKAGLLNIKIGSAKGVVTAEGTVASSSATSWQKAQQWFDHRTEGALTLVNGVVIKEEKAPSAIAVEAVWRGSSPYVVIDGEKYFVGALLDDGWTVDRIEDGRVLLSRDGRLAALPY
;
A
#
# COMPACT_ATOMS: atom_id res chain seq x y z
N MET A 1 -11.55 -22.11 -0.67
CA MET A 1 -11.87 -22.32 0.78
C MET A 1 -12.65 -21.11 1.26
N VAL A 2 -13.71 -21.26 2.07
CA VAL A 2 -14.56 -20.13 2.51
C VAL A 2 -13.76 -19.13 3.34
N ALA A 3 -13.01 -19.60 4.33
CA ALA A 3 -12.21 -18.74 5.22
C ALA A 3 -11.18 -17.86 4.48
N ALA A 4 -10.57 -18.35 3.39
CA ALA A 4 -9.65 -17.57 2.57
C ALA A 4 -10.36 -16.40 1.85
N LYS A 5 -11.59 -16.64 1.36
CA LYS A 5 -12.39 -15.58 0.74
C LYS A 5 -12.83 -14.54 1.76
N GLU A 6 -13.30 -14.97 2.92
CA GLU A 6 -13.71 -14.05 4.00
C GLU A 6 -12.53 -13.21 4.50
N LEU A 7 -11.32 -13.79 4.59
CA LEU A 7 -10.12 -13.03 4.91
C LEU A 7 -9.74 -12.04 3.81
N GLN A 8 -9.88 -12.40 2.52
CA GLN A 8 -9.67 -11.44 1.42
C GLN A 8 -10.61 -10.23 1.56
N GLU A 9 -11.90 -10.47 1.85
CA GLU A 9 -12.87 -9.40 2.05
C GLU A 9 -12.53 -8.51 3.26
N GLU A 10 -11.98 -9.08 4.34
CA GLU A 10 -11.56 -8.33 5.52
C GLU A 10 -10.33 -7.45 5.24
N VAL A 11 -9.32 -7.96 4.53
CA VAL A 11 -8.14 -7.15 4.16
C VAL A 11 -8.52 -6.03 3.18
N ASP A 12 -9.44 -6.28 2.24
CA ASP A 12 -9.92 -5.28 1.30
C ASP A 12 -10.69 -4.15 2.03
N LYS A 13 -11.55 -4.50 3.00
CA LYS A 13 -12.25 -3.53 3.87
C LYS A 13 -11.28 -2.69 4.71
N ALA A 14 -10.16 -3.29 5.12
CA ALA A 14 -9.10 -2.60 5.85
C ALA A 14 -8.18 -1.75 4.96
N GLY A 15 -8.43 -1.70 3.64
CA GLY A 15 -7.62 -0.94 2.68
C GLY A 15 -6.28 -1.60 2.34
N LEU A 16 -6.07 -2.87 2.72
CA LEU A 16 -4.82 -3.60 2.52
C LEU A 16 -4.76 -4.27 1.13
N LEU A 17 -4.98 -3.48 0.08
CA LEU A 17 -5.23 -3.94 -1.29
C LEU A 17 -4.04 -4.69 -1.94
N ASN A 18 -2.84 -4.53 -1.37
CA ASN A 18 -1.62 -5.20 -1.83
C ASN A 18 -1.42 -6.60 -1.22
N ILE A 19 -2.37 -7.10 -0.42
CA ILE A 19 -2.37 -8.46 0.13
C ILE A 19 -3.27 -9.36 -0.69
N LYS A 20 -2.72 -10.49 -1.13
CA LYS A 20 -3.46 -11.58 -1.78
C LYS A 20 -3.59 -12.76 -0.84
N ILE A 21 -4.81 -13.21 -0.64
CA ILE A 21 -5.14 -14.38 0.17
C ILE A 21 -5.37 -15.59 -0.72
N GLY A 22 -4.65 -16.67 -0.42
CA GLY A 22 -4.75 -17.97 -1.08
C GLY A 22 -5.21 -19.07 -0.14
N SER A 23 -5.49 -20.25 -0.70
CA SER A 23 -5.68 -21.47 0.07
C SER A 23 -4.93 -22.61 -0.58
N ALA A 24 -4.10 -23.33 0.18
CA ALA A 24 -3.33 -24.46 -0.32
C ALA A 24 -3.17 -25.50 0.79
N LYS A 25 -3.30 -26.79 0.46
CA LYS A 25 -2.98 -27.92 1.36
C LYS A 25 -3.55 -27.81 2.79
N GLY A 26 -4.78 -27.30 2.94
CA GLY A 26 -5.45 -27.16 4.23
C GLY A 26 -5.05 -25.93 5.05
N VAL A 27 -4.22 -25.03 4.49
CA VAL A 27 -3.87 -23.74 5.10
C VAL A 27 -4.36 -22.57 4.26
N VAL A 28 -4.43 -21.40 4.90
CA VAL A 28 -4.65 -20.11 4.24
C VAL A 28 -3.29 -19.41 4.12
N THR A 29 -3.00 -18.83 2.97
CA THR A 29 -1.74 -18.11 2.72
C THR A 29 -2.04 -16.63 2.49
N ALA A 30 -1.20 -15.74 3.00
CA ALA A 30 -1.25 -14.32 2.69
C ALA A 30 0.09 -13.87 2.13
N GLU A 31 0.08 -13.27 0.94
CA GLU A 31 1.28 -12.76 0.28
C GLU A 31 1.06 -11.31 -0.13
N GLY A 32 2.09 -10.49 0.02
CA GLY A 32 1.99 -9.09 -0.35
C GLY A 32 2.91 -8.20 0.44
N THR A 33 2.62 -6.91 0.37
CA THR A 33 3.36 -5.90 1.13
C THR A 33 2.38 -4.94 1.78
N VAL A 34 2.69 -4.51 3.01
CA VAL A 34 1.98 -3.41 3.68
C VAL A 34 2.96 -2.35 4.15
N ALA A 35 2.47 -1.12 4.19
CA ALA A 35 3.17 -0.01 4.81
C ALA A 35 3.24 -0.18 6.34
N SER A 36 4.26 0.40 6.98
CA SER A 36 4.40 0.39 8.43
C SER A 36 3.21 1.02 9.16
N SER A 37 2.58 2.07 8.62
CA SER A 37 1.33 2.63 9.17
C SER A 37 0.16 1.64 9.16
N SER A 38 0.14 0.72 8.20
CA SER A 38 -0.91 -0.29 8.02
C SER A 38 -0.61 -1.59 8.77
N ALA A 39 0.55 -1.72 9.42
CA ALA A 39 0.95 -2.92 10.15
C ALA A 39 -0.05 -3.30 11.25
N THR A 40 -0.58 -2.32 11.97
CA THR A 40 -1.63 -2.55 12.99
C THR A 40 -2.93 -3.06 12.36
N SER A 41 -3.32 -2.55 11.19
CA SER A 41 -4.50 -3.04 10.47
C SER A 41 -4.30 -4.47 9.99
N TRP A 42 -3.11 -4.81 9.50
CA TRP A 42 -2.76 -6.18 9.13
C TRP A 42 -2.83 -7.13 10.34
N GLN A 43 -2.24 -6.74 11.47
CA GLN A 43 -2.32 -7.54 12.69
C GLN A 43 -3.76 -7.78 13.14
N LYS A 44 -4.64 -6.79 13.01
CA LYS A 44 -6.08 -6.94 13.32
C LYS A 44 -6.77 -7.94 12.39
N ALA A 45 -6.47 -7.93 11.10
CA ALA A 45 -7.02 -8.90 10.15
C ALA A 45 -6.57 -10.33 10.47
N GLN A 46 -5.30 -10.51 10.88
CA GLN A 46 -4.79 -11.81 11.34
C GLN A 46 -5.53 -12.29 12.61
N GLN A 47 -5.69 -11.42 13.61
CA GLN A 47 -6.42 -11.74 14.84
C GLN A 47 -7.89 -12.07 14.58
N TRP A 48 -8.53 -11.34 13.67
CA TRP A 48 -9.90 -11.62 13.23
C TRP A 48 -9.99 -13.00 12.59
N PHE A 49 -9.02 -13.39 11.76
CA PHE A 49 -8.98 -14.70 11.11
C PHE A 49 -8.84 -15.84 12.12
N ASP A 50 -7.91 -15.69 13.07
CA ASP A 50 -7.69 -16.67 14.13
C ASP A 50 -8.96 -16.86 14.97
N HIS A 51 -9.66 -15.77 15.30
CA HIS A 51 -10.92 -15.82 16.02
C HIS A 51 -12.04 -16.48 15.18
N ARG A 52 -12.18 -16.09 13.92
CA ARG A 52 -13.20 -16.60 12.99
C ARG A 52 -13.07 -18.09 12.72
N THR A 53 -11.86 -18.62 12.78
CA THR A 53 -11.54 -20.04 12.56
C THR A 53 -11.35 -20.81 13.86
N GLU A 54 -11.48 -20.15 15.02
CA GLU A 54 -11.17 -20.72 16.34
C GLU A 54 -9.75 -21.34 16.40
N GLY A 55 -8.82 -20.82 15.60
CA GLY A 55 -7.47 -21.36 15.44
C GLY A 55 -7.38 -22.71 14.70
N ALA A 56 -8.48 -23.20 14.12
CA ALA A 56 -8.50 -24.49 13.42
C ALA A 56 -7.75 -24.46 12.07
N LEU A 57 -7.54 -23.28 11.49
CA LEU A 57 -6.78 -23.08 10.26
C LEU A 57 -5.54 -22.26 10.52
N THR A 58 -4.40 -22.71 10.00
CA THR A 58 -3.16 -21.94 10.03
C THR A 58 -3.17 -20.88 8.92
N LEU A 59 -2.86 -19.64 9.29
CA LEU A 59 -2.51 -18.58 8.36
C LEU A 59 -0.99 -18.53 8.16
N VAL A 60 -0.52 -18.87 6.97
CA VAL A 60 0.88 -18.70 6.57
C VAL A 60 1.06 -17.27 6.09
N ASN A 61 1.71 -16.44 6.91
CA ASN A 61 1.95 -15.04 6.63
C ASN A 61 3.26 -14.83 5.86
N GLY A 62 3.14 -14.49 4.58
CA GLY A 62 4.21 -13.99 3.71
C GLY A 62 4.11 -12.49 3.41
N VAL A 63 3.32 -11.73 4.18
CA VAL A 63 3.19 -10.28 4.02
C VAL A 63 4.40 -9.59 4.63
N VAL A 64 5.07 -8.77 3.82
CA VAL A 64 6.23 -7.98 4.23
C VAL A 64 5.78 -6.59 4.67
N ILE A 65 6.22 -6.14 5.84
CA ILE A 65 6.04 -4.75 6.29
C ILE A 65 7.22 -3.94 5.73
N LYS A 66 6.93 -2.95 4.89
CA LYS A 66 7.92 -1.98 4.42
C LYS A 66 7.80 -0.69 5.21
N GLU A 67 8.94 -0.08 5.53
CA GLU A 67 8.95 1.26 6.08
C GLU A 67 8.36 2.24 5.07
N GLU A 68 7.47 3.09 5.54
CA GLU A 68 7.02 4.23 4.77
C GLU A 68 8.13 5.27 4.75
N LYS A 69 8.60 5.63 3.55
CA LYS A 69 9.34 6.88 3.40
C LYS A 69 8.41 8.03 3.75
N ALA A 70 8.89 8.92 4.62
CA ALA A 70 8.27 10.23 4.74
C ALA A 70 8.30 10.88 3.36
N PRO A 71 7.27 11.64 2.96
CA PRO A 71 7.29 12.39 1.70
C PRO A 71 8.59 13.19 1.54
N SER A 72 9.06 13.86 2.60
CA SER A 72 10.32 14.61 2.58
C SER A 72 11.58 13.78 2.28
N ALA A 73 11.51 12.46 2.32
CA ALA A 73 12.59 11.54 1.93
C ALA A 73 12.49 11.09 0.46
N ILE A 74 11.44 11.48 -0.26
CA ILE A 74 11.28 11.32 -1.70
C ILE A 74 11.97 12.52 -2.37
N ALA A 75 13.06 12.27 -3.08
CA ALA A 75 13.79 13.31 -3.78
C ALA A 75 13.14 13.54 -5.15
N VAL A 76 12.66 14.76 -5.39
CA VAL A 76 12.22 15.17 -6.72
C VAL A 76 13.46 15.50 -7.56
N GLU A 77 13.69 14.74 -8.63
CA GLU A 77 14.84 14.93 -9.50
C GLU A 77 14.55 15.92 -10.63
N ALA A 78 13.31 15.90 -11.15
CA ALA A 78 12.86 16.83 -12.18
C ALA A 78 11.34 16.95 -12.21
N VAL A 79 10.85 18.09 -12.74
CA VAL A 79 9.42 18.31 -12.96
C VAL A 79 9.17 18.90 -14.34
N TRP A 80 8.20 18.34 -15.04
CA TRP A 80 7.67 18.87 -16.30
C TRP A 80 6.21 19.29 -16.12
N ARG A 81 5.91 20.56 -16.47
CA ARG A 81 4.57 21.17 -16.31
C ARG A 81 3.86 21.46 -17.64
N GLY A 82 4.31 20.87 -18.74
CA GLY A 82 3.68 21.03 -20.05
C GLY A 82 2.36 20.25 -20.16
N SER A 83 1.91 20.01 -21.39
CA SER A 83 0.59 19.41 -21.70
C SER A 83 0.32 18.02 -21.10
N SER A 84 1.35 17.33 -20.61
CA SER A 84 1.24 16.09 -19.86
C SER A 84 2.21 16.18 -18.67
N PRO A 85 1.77 16.71 -17.53
CA PRO A 85 2.65 17.00 -16.40
C PRO A 85 3.12 15.70 -15.73
N TYR A 86 4.42 15.65 -15.40
CA TYR A 86 5.03 14.51 -14.73
C TYR A 86 6.20 14.94 -13.83
N VAL A 87 6.54 14.07 -12.88
CA VAL A 87 7.70 14.19 -11.99
C VAL A 87 8.67 13.04 -12.26
N VAL A 88 9.97 13.26 -12.04
CA VAL A 88 10.99 12.22 -12.03
C VAL A 88 11.44 11.97 -10.59
N ILE A 89 11.36 10.71 -10.15
CA ILE A 89 11.73 10.24 -8.81
C ILE A 89 12.50 8.95 -8.99
N ASP A 90 13.68 8.85 -8.38
CA ASP A 90 14.58 7.68 -8.50
C ASP A 90 14.81 7.26 -9.97
N GLY A 91 14.91 8.22 -10.89
CA GLY A 91 15.09 8.00 -12.34
C GLY A 91 13.82 7.61 -13.13
N GLU A 92 12.67 7.43 -12.48
CA GLU A 92 11.41 7.01 -13.12
C GLU A 92 10.40 8.16 -13.28
N LYS A 93 9.62 8.14 -14.36
CA LYS A 93 8.61 9.17 -14.66
C LYS A 93 7.24 8.78 -14.11
N TYR A 94 6.68 9.67 -13.28
CA TYR A 94 5.35 9.52 -12.72
C TYR A 94 4.43 10.66 -13.18
N PHE A 95 3.33 10.31 -13.83
CA PHE A 95 2.28 11.26 -14.22
C PHE A 95 1.32 11.50 -13.05
N VAL A 96 0.54 12.58 -13.12
CA VAL A 96 -0.59 12.78 -12.21
C VAL A 96 -1.51 11.55 -12.21
N GLY A 97 -1.82 11.04 -11.02
CA GLY A 97 -2.56 9.81 -10.78
C GLY A 97 -1.71 8.54 -10.68
N ALA A 98 -0.40 8.62 -10.95
CA ALA A 98 0.50 7.46 -10.83
C ALA A 98 0.81 7.13 -9.36
N LEU A 99 0.85 5.83 -9.06
CA LEU A 99 1.23 5.28 -7.76
C LEU A 99 2.75 5.04 -7.72
N LEU A 100 3.41 5.56 -6.71
CA LEU A 100 4.82 5.32 -6.39
C LEU A 100 4.98 4.00 -5.63
N ASP A 101 6.19 3.46 -5.63
CA ASP A 101 6.55 2.19 -4.97
C ASP A 101 6.31 2.19 -3.44
N ASP A 102 6.28 3.36 -2.82
CA ASP A 102 6.04 3.56 -1.38
C ASP A 102 4.58 3.89 -1.04
N GLY A 103 3.69 3.75 -2.03
CA GLY A 103 2.25 3.87 -1.87
C GLY A 103 1.71 5.31 -1.96
N TRP A 104 2.55 6.31 -2.21
CA TRP A 104 2.08 7.66 -2.50
C TRP A 104 1.57 7.76 -3.95
N THR A 105 0.52 8.52 -4.17
CA THR A 105 0.02 8.84 -5.51
C THR A 105 0.36 10.29 -5.85
N VAL A 106 0.78 10.56 -7.09
CA VAL A 106 0.96 11.94 -7.58
C VAL A 106 -0.41 12.59 -7.72
N ASP A 107 -0.83 13.41 -6.75
CA ASP A 107 -2.13 14.08 -6.78
C ASP A 107 -2.12 15.25 -7.77
N ARG A 108 -1.12 16.13 -7.66
CA ARG A 108 -1.00 17.35 -8.44
C ARG A 108 0.44 17.83 -8.54
N ILE A 109 0.73 18.57 -9.60
CA ILE A 109 2.00 19.28 -9.78
C ILE A 109 1.69 20.77 -9.82
N GLU A 110 2.17 21.52 -8.83
CA GLU A 110 1.92 22.95 -8.67
C GLU A 110 3.20 23.77 -8.89
N ASP A 111 3.17 25.07 -8.63
CA ASP A 111 4.37 25.89 -8.65
C ASP A 111 5.24 25.64 -7.42
N GLY A 112 6.47 25.15 -7.65
CA GLY A 112 7.46 24.86 -6.60
C GLY A 112 7.17 23.65 -5.71
N ARG A 113 6.14 22.85 -6.01
CA ARG A 113 5.83 21.63 -5.25
C ARG A 113 5.02 20.59 -6.01
N VAL A 114 5.24 19.32 -5.67
CA VAL A 114 4.39 18.19 -6.06
C VAL A 114 3.54 17.80 -4.85
N LEU A 115 2.23 17.69 -5.04
CA LEU A 115 1.32 17.18 -4.03
C LEU A 115 1.18 15.67 -4.19
N LEU A 116 1.38 14.96 -3.09
CA LEU A 116 1.19 13.53 -2.98
C LEU A 116 0.00 13.21 -2.08
N SER A 117 -0.71 12.13 -2.40
CA SER A 117 -1.81 11.62 -1.59
C SER A 117 -1.63 10.14 -1.24
N ARG A 118 -2.00 9.76 -0.03
CA ARG A 118 -2.04 8.36 0.44
C ARG A 118 -3.05 8.22 1.57
N ASP A 119 -4.05 7.35 1.43
CA ASP A 119 -5.06 7.06 2.46
C ASP A 119 -5.71 8.31 3.09
N GLY A 120 -6.05 9.30 2.25
CA GLY A 120 -6.64 10.58 2.68
C GLY A 120 -5.65 11.58 3.30
N ARG A 121 -4.37 11.20 3.44
CA ARG A 121 -3.28 12.12 3.83
C ARG A 121 -2.75 12.83 2.59
N LEU A 122 -2.43 14.11 2.75
CA LEU A 122 -1.77 14.93 1.74
C LEU A 122 -0.38 15.32 2.21
N ALA A 123 0.56 15.38 1.27
CA ALA A 123 1.92 15.85 1.50
C ALA A 123 2.39 16.72 0.33
N ALA A 124 3.31 17.63 0.61
CA ALA A 124 3.93 18.48 -0.41
C ALA A 124 5.44 18.20 -0.47
N LEU A 125 5.93 17.92 -1.67
CA LEU A 125 7.35 17.80 -1.98
C LEU A 125 7.83 19.07 -2.68
N PRO A 126 8.73 19.86 -2.09
CA PRO A 126 9.32 21.00 -2.79
C PRO A 126 10.29 20.51 -3.88
N TYR A 127 10.43 21.29 -4.95
CA TYR A 127 11.41 21.07 -6.02
C TYR A 127 11.88 22.39 -6.64
#